data_AF-A0A8J6LVE2-F1
#
_entry.id   AF-A0A8J6LVE2-F1
#
_cell.length_a   1.000
_cell.length_b   1.000
_cell.length_c   1.000
_cell.angle_alpha   90.00
_cell.angle_beta   90.00
_cell.angle_gamma   90.00
#
_symmetry.space_group_name_H-M   'P 1'
#
loop_
_entity.id
_entity.type
_entity.pdbx_description
1 polymer ?
#
loop_
_entity_poly.entity_id
_entity_poly.type
_entity_poly.pdbx_seq_one_letter_code
_entity_poly.pdbx_strand_id
1 'polypeptide(L)'
;MSASLPVRRAFLLSFALAASTAAPLLAAPTAQASACGTVLSATKNGGDAASLVSANCSSNDGAQYVSWGVDAPGGGNDLGAASVNDTYVITLDTGTTIPRVSDTKGAGVTVNRVKADDGHWHVTITAKPVLATGDCKQNKTPWTCPEIATKQWDGYLGGQLTDYGTWEDARQRAAFFGMDYSSNIDAGSIPPQIVKDSAGAEMIFLELANSHFQKTPATTVFKGQVSVVIPNNFLKLVYEIDDPASLTTAGLDPEISGKGGGTVTIVDTGSALRVDVANLTFSQRNVKVHRGNIKPGKPGKLSADRKNASAVKLSYNRAKARGSKIKGYTATCIAKKGPKHVVTVNDKRPSTTVTGLHANTEYTCKVRARSKAGNGGWAKISVAKKP
;
A
#
# COMPACT_ATOMS: atom_id res chain seq x y z
N MET A 1 52.28 -45.90 31.64
CA MET A 1 53.38 -46.21 30.69
C MET A 1 52.80 -46.25 29.29
N SER A 2 53.50 -45.63 28.35
CA SER A 2 53.08 -45.21 27.00
C SER A 2 52.63 -46.31 26.02
N ALA A 3 51.68 -45.97 25.14
CA ALA A 3 51.43 -46.62 23.84
C ALA A 3 50.85 -45.53 22.89
N SER A 4 51.58 -45.00 21.91
CA SER A 4 51.99 -45.55 20.59
C SER A 4 50.81 -45.85 19.65
N LEU A 5 50.65 -44.98 18.64
CA LEU A 5 49.68 -45.03 17.54
C LEU A 5 50.32 -45.68 16.29
N PRO A 6 49.58 -46.47 15.48
CA PRO A 6 50.14 -47.13 14.31
C PRO A 6 50.01 -46.35 13.00
N VAL A 7 51.03 -46.52 12.18
CA VAL A 7 51.21 -46.11 10.78
C VAL A 7 50.27 -46.89 9.84
N ARG A 8 49.69 -46.22 8.83
CA ARG A 8 49.13 -46.89 7.64
C ARG A 8 49.73 -46.32 6.35
N ARG A 9 50.25 -47.24 5.54
CA ARG A 9 50.85 -47.07 4.20
C ARG A 9 49.77 -46.72 3.17
N ALA A 10 50.07 -45.78 2.28
CA ALA A 10 49.28 -45.48 1.08
C ALA A 10 49.93 -46.13 -0.15
N PHE A 11 49.09 -46.76 -0.98
CA PHE A 11 49.43 -47.37 -2.26
C PHE A 11 49.74 -46.29 -3.32
N LEU A 12 50.83 -46.46 -4.08
CA LEU A 12 51.07 -45.73 -5.33
C LEU A 12 50.33 -46.42 -6.48
N LEU A 13 49.44 -45.68 -7.16
CA LEU A 13 48.99 -46.00 -8.52
C LEU A 13 49.60 -44.98 -9.49
N SER A 14 50.42 -45.47 -10.42
CA SER A 14 50.89 -44.71 -11.59
C SER A 14 49.79 -44.67 -12.66
N PHE A 15 49.33 -43.47 -13.01
CA PHE A 15 48.53 -43.23 -14.20
C PHE A 15 49.37 -42.47 -15.24
N ALA A 16 49.41 -43.02 -16.45
CA ALA A 16 50.05 -42.41 -17.61
C ALA A 16 49.25 -41.18 -18.08
N LEU A 17 49.95 -40.06 -18.29
CA LEU A 17 49.40 -38.86 -18.93
C LEU A 17 49.25 -39.11 -20.44
N ALA A 18 48.02 -39.17 -20.93
CA ALA A 18 47.72 -38.94 -22.33
C ALA A 18 47.49 -37.43 -22.53
N ALA A 19 48.25 -36.80 -23.42
CA ALA A 19 48.08 -35.40 -23.79
C ALA A 19 46.78 -35.23 -24.58
N SER A 20 45.73 -34.72 -23.92
CA SER A 20 44.50 -34.26 -24.55
C SER A 20 44.69 -32.83 -25.04
N THR A 21 44.71 -32.64 -26.37
CA THR A 21 44.59 -31.33 -26.99
C THR A 21 43.17 -30.81 -26.76
N ALA A 22 42.99 -30.03 -25.68
CA ALA A 22 41.73 -29.36 -25.39
C ALA A 22 41.42 -28.34 -26.50
N ALA A 23 40.29 -28.52 -27.17
CA ALA A 23 39.72 -27.48 -28.02
C ALA A 23 39.46 -26.22 -27.16
N PRO A 24 39.64 -25.01 -27.72
CA PRO A 24 39.37 -23.79 -26.98
C PRO A 24 37.90 -23.78 -26.53
N LEU A 25 37.70 -23.70 -25.21
CA LEU A 25 36.39 -23.38 -24.62
C LEU A 25 35.94 -22.06 -25.25
N LEU A 26 34.92 -22.14 -26.11
CA LEU A 26 34.16 -20.96 -26.53
C LEU A 26 33.71 -20.27 -25.24
N ALA A 27 34.12 -19.01 -25.06
CA ALA A 27 33.65 -18.19 -23.96
C ALA A 27 32.12 -18.28 -23.93
N ALA A 28 31.56 -18.57 -22.75
CA ALA A 28 30.12 -18.48 -22.55
C ALA A 28 29.67 -17.11 -23.07
N PRO A 29 28.60 -17.03 -23.87
CA PRO A 29 28.13 -15.75 -24.39
C PRO A 29 27.97 -14.81 -23.20
N THR A 30 28.71 -13.71 -23.21
CA THR A 30 28.52 -12.63 -22.24
C THR A 30 27.06 -12.27 -22.29
N ALA A 31 26.32 -12.51 -21.20
CA ALA A 31 24.91 -12.19 -21.08
C ALA A 31 24.74 -10.75 -21.56
N GLN A 32 24.13 -10.58 -22.73
CA GLN A 32 23.89 -9.27 -23.30
C GLN A 32 23.00 -8.56 -22.29
N ALA A 33 23.52 -7.49 -21.66
CA ALA A 33 22.76 -6.74 -20.67
C ALA A 33 21.41 -6.37 -21.29
N SER A 34 20.35 -6.92 -20.72
CA SER A 34 18.99 -6.70 -21.21
C SER A 34 18.73 -5.19 -21.22
N ALA A 35 18.31 -4.67 -22.37
CA ALA A 35 17.98 -3.26 -22.46
C ALA A 35 16.78 -2.99 -21.54
N CYS A 36 16.82 -1.89 -20.79
CA CYS A 36 15.67 -1.43 -20.01
C CYS A 36 14.40 -1.47 -20.88
N GLY A 37 13.32 -2.04 -20.34
CA GLY A 37 12.04 -2.18 -21.05
C GLY A 37 11.92 -3.47 -21.86
N THR A 38 12.76 -4.47 -21.59
CA THR A 38 12.63 -5.79 -22.24
C THR A 38 11.48 -6.59 -21.61
N VAL A 39 10.66 -7.22 -22.46
CA VAL A 39 9.66 -8.21 -22.02
C VAL A 39 10.37 -9.54 -21.79
N LEU A 40 10.49 -9.95 -20.52
CA LEU A 40 11.13 -11.22 -20.15
C LEU A 40 10.20 -12.41 -20.36
N SER A 41 8.92 -12.22 -20.09
CA SER A 41 7.87 -13.20 -20.38
C SER A 41 6.50 -12.52 -20.38
N ALA A 42 5.56 -13.06 -21.14
CA ALA A 42 4.16 -12.73 -20.97
C ALA A 42 3.28 -13.94 -21.25
N THR A 43 2.23 -14.11 -20.46
CA THR A 43 1.21 -15.12 -20.73
C THR A 43 -0.18 -14.51 -20.76
N LYS A 44 -1.05 -15.12 -21.57
CA LYS A 44 -2.49 -14.85 -21.65
C LYS A 44 -3.22 -16.15 -21.30
N ASN A 45 -3.91 -16.18 -20.17
CA ASN A 45 -4.56 -17.37 -19.63
C ASN A 45 -3.62 -18.60 -19.56
N GLY A 46 -2.33 -18.37 -19.28
CA GLY A 46 -1.29 -19.40 -19.21
C GLY A 46 -0.66 -19.79 -20.56
N GLY A 47 -1.20 -19.37 -21.70
CA GLY A 47 -0.55 -19.49 -23.01
C GLY A 47 0.46 -18.35 -23.24
N ASP A 48 1.48 -18.58 -24.06
CA ASP A 48 2.47 -17.53 -24.41
C ASP A 48 1.80 -16.34 -25.10
N ALA A 49 2.22 -15.13 -24.72
CA ALA A 49 1.73 -13.87 -25.26
C ALA A 49 2.83 -12.82 -25.39
N ALA A 50 4.11 -13.21 -25.32
CA ALA A 50 5.23 -12.25 -25.33
C ALA A 50 5.22 -11.33 -26.56
N SER A 51 4.84 -11.85 -27.73
CA SER A 51 4.77 -11.06 -28.97
C SER A 51 3.65 -10.00 -29.00
N LEU A 52 2.71 -10.06 -28.05
CA LEU A 52 1.62 -9.09 -27.93
C LEU A 52 1.98 -7.95 -26.97
N VAL A 53 3.11 -8.04 -26.27
CA VAL A 53 3.50 -7.04 -25.27
C VAL A 53 4.61 -6.19 -25.83
N SER A 54 4.41 -4.88 -25.78
CA SER A 54 5.46 -3.89 -26.03
C SER A 54 5.83 -3.20 -24.73
N ALA A 55 7.11 -2.88 -24.57
CA ALA A 55 7.61 -2.07 -23.47
C ALA A 55 8.77 -1.19 -23.94
N ASN A 56 8.86 0.01 -23.40
CA ASN A 56 9.88 0.98 -23.74
C ASN A 56 10.27 1.81 -22.52
N CYS A 57 11.57 2.08 -22.39
CA CYS A 57 12.05 3.02 -21.39
C CYS A 57 12.09 4.44 -21.94
N SER A 58 11.78 5.39 -21.08
CA SER A 58 11.93 6.82 -21.34
C SER A 58 12.34 7.55 -20.07
N SER A 59 12.80 8.78 -20.22
CA SER A 59 13.10 9.67 -19.10
C SER A 59 12.40 11.00 -19.35
N ASN A 60 11.79 11.54 -18.31
CA ASN A 60 11.21 12.88 -18.36
C ASN A 60 11.40 13.58 -17.01
N ASP A 61 11.88 14.82 -17.04
CA ASP A 61 12.09 15.68 -15.87
C ASP A 61 12.88 15.00 -14.72
N GLY A 62 13.85 14.15 -15.06
CA GLY A 62 14.67 13.42 -14.09
C GLY A 62 14.02 12.18 -13.47
N ALA A 63 12.79 11.84 -13.86
CA ALA A 63 12.18 10.54 -13.60
C ALA A 63 12.42 9.57 -14.76
N GLN A 64 12.59 8.30 -14.44
CA GLN A 64 12.66 7.20 -15.38
C GLN A 64 11.32 6.48 -15.44
N TYR A 65 10.91 6.09 -16.64
CA TYR A 65 9.65 5.44 -16.93
C TYR A 65 9.89 4.18 -17.76
N VAL A 66 9.12 3.13 -17.49
CA VAL A 66 8.95 1.97 -18.36
C VAL A 66 7.49 1.92 -18.75
N SER A 67 7.16 2.40 -19.95
CA SER A 67 5.81 2.29 -20.50
C SER A 67 5.65 0.92 -21.13
N TRP A 68 4.45 0.35 -21.01
CA TRP A 68 4.14 -0.97 -21.56
C TRP A 68 2.68 -1.06 -21.97
N GLY A 69 2.39 -1.95 -22.91
CA GLY A 69 1.04 -2.17 -23.43
C GLY A 69 0.87 -3.57 -24.00
N VAL A 70 -0.38 -3.99 -24.12
CA VAL A 70 -0.75 -5.21 -24.83
C VAL A 70 -1.47 -4.81 -26.11
N ASP A 71 -0.96 -5.28 -27.24
CA ASP A 71 -1.52 -5.11 -28.55
C ASP A 71 -2.43 -6.28 -28.93
N ALA A 72 -3.48 -6.00 -29.71
CA ALA A 72 -4.30 -7.02 -30.32
C ALA A 72 -3.50 -7.79 -31.39
N PRO A 73 -3.87 -9.04 -31.71
CA PRO A 73 -3.32 -9.74 -32.87
C PRO A 73 -3.58 -8.91 -34.14
N GLY A 74 -2.52 -8.43 -34.80
CA GLY A 74 -2.61 -7.51 -35.94
C GLY A 74 -2.32 -6.04 -35.62
N GLY A 75 -2.04 -5.73 -34.35
CA GLY A 75 -1.64 -4.41 -33.86
C GLY A 75 -2.79 -3.58 -33.29
N GLY A 76 -2.44 -2.55 -32.52
CA GLY A 76 -3.37 -1.61 -31.90
C GLY A 76 -3.83 -2.06 -30.51
N ASN A 77 -4.27 -1.08 -29.72
CA ASN A 77 -4.46 -1.25 -28.28
C ASN A 77 -5.88 -1.71 -27.87
N ASP A 78 -6.77 -2.00 -28.83
CA ASP A 78 -8.10 -2.54 -28.53
C ASP A 78 -8.11 -4.06 -28.64
N LEU A 79 -8.06 -4.73 -27.50
CA LEU A 79 -8.08 -6.18 -27.36
C LEU A 79 -9.50 -6.77 -27.54
N GLY A 80 -10.52 -5.91 -27.64
CA GLY A 80 -11.92 -6.29 -27.80
C GLY A 80 -12.62 -6.73 -26.51
N ALA A 81 -13.95 -6.65 -26.49
CA ALA A 81 -14.78 -6.86 -25.29
C ALA A 81 -14.59 -8.23 -24.62
N ALA A 82 -14.32 -9.29 -25.38
CA ALA A 82 -14.11 -10.62 -24.82
C ALA A 82 -12.85 -10.70 -23.94
N SER A 83 -11.85 -9.84 -24.22
CA SER A 83 -10.55 -9.88 -23.57
C SER A 83 -10.57 -9.44 -22.10
N VAL A 84 -11.62 -8.75 -21.64
CA VAL A 84 -11.75 -8.32 -20.24
C VAL A 84 -11.80 -9.50 -19.24
N ASN A 85 -12.05 -10.71 -19.75
CA ASN A 85 -12.02 -11.93 -18.96
C ASN A 85 -10.63 -12.58 -18.91
N ASP A 86 -9.76 -12.25 -19.87
CA ASP A 86 -8.42 -12.80 -19.99
C ASP A 86 -7.53 -12.28 -18.87
N THR A 87 -6.76 -13.18 -18.27
CA THR A 87 -5.72 -12.84 -17.31
C THR A 87 -4.37 -12.80 -18.02
N TYR A 88 -3.70 -11.66 -17.95
CA TYR A 88 -2.32 -11.51 -18.40
C TYR A 88 -1.37 -11.56 -17.20
N VAL A 89 -0.22 -12.23 -17.38
CA VAL A 89 0.92 -12.18 -16.46
C VAL A 89 2.13 -11.76 -17.27
N ILE A 90 2.64 -10.55 -17.02
CA ILE A 90 3.69 -9.90 -17.82
C ILE A 90 4.87 -9.63 -16.92
N THR A 91 6.06 -10.11 -17.28
CA THR A 91 7.31 -9.80 -16.58
C THR A 91 8.17 -8.90 -17.44
N LEU A 92 8.48 -7.71 -16.91
CA LEU A 92 9.31 -6.69 -17.55
C LEU A 92 10.64 -6.56 -16.81
N ASP A 93 11.72 -6.35 -17.55
CA ASP A 93 12.99 -5.86 -17.02
C ASP A 93 13.01 -4.33 -17.08
N THR A 94 13.09 -3.66 -15.93
CA THR A 94 13.17 -2.19 -15.85
C THR A 94 14.60 -1.67 -15.78
N GLY A 95 15.59 -2.52 -16.01
CA GLY A 95 17.00 -2.23 -15.84
C GLY A 95 17.32 -1.86 -14.39
N THR A 96 18.21 -0.88 -14.20
CA THR A 96 18.54 -0.35 -12.88
C THR A 96 17.50 0.60 -12.31
N THR A 97 16.47 0.97 -13.09
CA THR A 97 15.36 1.82 -12.65
C THR A 97 14.64 1.13 -11.49
N ILE A 98 14.55 1.78 -10.34
CA ILE A 98 13.82 1.22 -9.19
C ILE A 98 12.32 1.46 -9.43
N PRO A 99 11.49 0.44 -9.69
CA PRO A 99 10.11 0.61 -10.11
C PRO A 99 9.21 0.92 -8.91
N ARG A 100 9.24 2.16 -8.40
CA ARG A 100 8.57 2.51 -7.14
C ARG A 100 7.05 2.48 -7.28
N VAL A 101 6.56 3.15 -8.31
CA VAL A 101 5.13 3.28 -8.59
C VAL A 101 4.81 2.54 -9.88
N SER A 102 3.71 1.79 -9.87
CA SER A 102 3.08 1.32 -11.10
C SER A 102 1.78 2.06 -11.34
N ASP A 103 1.56 2.51 -12.56
CA ASP A 103 0.27 2.90 -13.09
C ASP A 103 -0.15 1.84 -14.10
N THR A 104 -1.34 1.27 -13.94
CA THR A 104 -1.85 0.23 -14.84
C THR A 104 -3.30 0.49 -15.17
N LYS A 105 -3.61 0.70 -16.45
CA LYS A 105 -4.99 0.61 -16.92
C LYS A 105 -5.37 -0.86 -17.03
N GLY A 106 -6.08 -1.37 -16.02
CA GLY A 106 -6.39 -2.78 -15.88
C GLY A 106 -7.20 -3.06 -14.62
N ALA A 107 -7.77 -4.27 -14.54
CA ALA A 107 -8.52 -4.75 -13.40
C ALA A 107 -7.80 -5.88 -12.68
N GLY A 108 -8.01 -6.01 -11.37
CA GLY A 108 -7.40 -7.05 -10.56
C GLY A 108 -5.87 -7.00 -10.56
N VAL A 109 -5.30 -5.80 -10.65
CA VAL A 109 -3.86 -5.61 -10.83
C VAL A 109 -3.11 -6.04 -9.56
N THR A 110 -2.08 -6.86 -9.75
CA THR A 110 -1.07 -7.16 -8.73
C THR A 110 0.31 -6.98 -9.32
N VAL A 111 1.22 -6.33 -8.59
CA VAL A 111 2.58 -6.05 -9.05
C VAL A 111 3.61 -6.63 -8.09
N ASN A 112 4.39 -7.58 -8.57
CA ASN A 112 5.53 -8.12 -7.85
C ASN A 112 6.82 -7.49 -8.39
N ARG A 113 7.72 -7.09 -7.49
CA ARG A 113 8.98 -6.40 -7.83
C ARG A 113 10.13 -7.16 -7.19
N VAL A 114 11.04 -7.67 -8.01
CA VAL A 114 12.21 -8.42 -7.56
C VAL A 114 13.45 -7.75 -8.10
N LYS A 115 14.41 -7.44 -7.23
CA LYS A 115 15.75 -7.07 -7.68
C LYS A 115 16.50 -8.36 -7.98
N ALA A 116 16.86 -8.58 -9.24
CA ALA A 116 17.59 -9.74 -9.68
C ALA A 116 19.09 -9.63 -9.35
N ASP A 117 19.80 -10.74 -9.44
CA ASP A 117 21.22 -10.84 -9.07
C ASP A 117 22.14 -10.06 -10.02
N ASP A 118 21.67 -9.77 -11.23
CA ASP A 118 22.32 -8.89 -12.23
C ASP A 118 22.18 -7.39 -11.88
N GLY A 119 21.49 -7.07 -10.78
CA GLY A 119 21.25 -5.70 -10.34
C GLY A 119 20.05 -5.02 -11.01
N HIS A 120 19.39 -5.70 -11.96
CA HIS A 120 18.18 -5.22 -12.61
C HIS A 120 16.94 -5.46 -11.73
N TRP A 121 15.84 -4.81 -12.10
CA TRP A 121 14.53 -5.03 -11.49
C TRP A 121 13.62 -5.76 -12.45
N HIS A 122 13.14 -6.92 -12.01
CA HIS A 122 12.11 -7.69 -12.71
C HIS A 122 10.77 -7.40 -12.07
N VAL A 123 9.83 -6.90 -12.88
CA VAL A 123 8.50 -6.53 -12.44
C VAL A 123 7.48 -7.43 -13.10
N THR A 124 6.78 -8.25 -12.31
CA THR A 124 5.69 -9.11 -12.78
C THR A 124 4.36 -8.46 -12.47
N ILE A 125 3.60 -8.16 -13.51
CA ILE A 125 2.27 -7.54 -13.45
C ILE A 125 1.25 -8.61 -13.84
N THR A 126 0.30 -8.89 -12.95
CA THR A 126 -0.88 -9.70 -13.27
C THR A 126 -2.09 -8.78 -13.33
N ALA A 127 -2.83 -8.81 -14.44
CA ALA A 127 -3.96 -7.91 -14.65
C ALA A 127 -4.92 -8.45 -15.71
N LYS A 128 -6.14 -7.90 -15.73
CA LYS A 128 -7.12 -8.10 -16.80
C LYS A 128 -7.34 -6.81 -17.60
N PRO A 129 -7.58 -6.89 -18.92
CA PRO A 129 -8.00 -5.75 -19.71
C PRO A 129 -9.29 -5.12 -19.17
N VAL A 130 -9.45 -3.83 -19.40
CA VAL A 130 -10.61 -3.04 -18.99
C VAL A 130 -11.22 -2.30 -20.15
N LEU A 131 -12.53 -2.06 -20.10
CA LEU A 131 -13.16 -1.03 -20.92
C LEU A 131 -12.56 0.32 -20.54
N ALA A 132 -11.97 1.01 -21.52
CA ALA A 132 -11.43 2.34 -21.35
C ALA A 132 -11.99 3.30 -22.40
N THR A 133 -12.04 4.58 -22.05
CA THR A 133 -12.43 5.68 -22.94
C THR A 133 -11.26 6.63 -23.11
N GLY A 134 -11.31 7.47 -24.15
CA GLY A 134 -10.24 8.39 -24.50
C GLY A 134 -10.74 9.79 -24.86
N ASP A 135 -9.76 10.67 -25.11
CA ASP A 135 -9.90 12.06 -25.58
C ASP A 135 -10.20 13.13 -24.51
N CYS A 136 -9.98 12.83 -23.24
CA CYS A 136 -9.79 13.88 -22.23
C CYS A 136 -8.57 14.75 -22.58
N LYS A 137 -8.77 16.07 -22.61
CA LYS A 137 -7.72 17.06 -22.80
C LYS A 137 -6.98 17.26 -21.47
N GLN A 138 -5.73 16.78 -21.44
CA GLN A 138 -4.86 16.83 -20.25
C GLN A 138 -3.90 18.05 -20.22
N ASN A 139 -4.05 18.99 -21.17
CA ASN A 139 -3.16 20.13 -21.33
C ASN A 139 -3.36 21.24 -20.28
N LYS A 140 -4.45 21.21 -19.51
CA LYS A 140 -4.73 22.15 -18.43
C LYS A 140 -5.59 21.47 -17.37
N THR A 141 -5.25 21.67 -16.10
CA THR A 141 -6.11 21.28 -14.98
C THR A 141 -7.13 22.39 -14.69
N PRO A 142 -8.41 22.06 -14.45
CA PRO A 142 -8.95 20.70 -14.41
C PRO A 142 -9.19 20.13 -15.83
N TRP A 143 -8.94 18.84 -16.01
CA TRP A 143 -8.98 18.18 -17.34
C TRP A 143 -10.37 18.11 -17.93
N THR A 144 -10.50 18.37 -19.22
CA THR A 144 -11.81 18.41 -19.88
C THR A 144 -12.03 17.19 -20.76
N CYS A 145 -13.17 16.52 -20.61
CA CYS A 145 -13.53 15.34 -21.39
C CYS A 145 -14.84 15.59 -22.14
N PRO A 146 -15.02 15.02 -23.35
CA PRO A 146 -16.31 15.10 -24.02
C PRO A 146 -17.37 14.32 -23.23
N GLU A 147 -18.63 14.76 -23.31
CA GLU A 147 -19.74 14.08 -22.62
C GLU A 147 -19.90 12.63 -23.08
N ILE A 148 -19.87 12.41 -24.40
CA ILE A 148 -19.82 11.10 -25.04
C ILE A 148 -18.39 10.84 -25.51
N ALA A 149 -17.84 9.68 -25.19
CA ALA A 149 -16.49 9.32 -25.60
C ALA A 149 -16.36 9.27 -27.14
N THR A 150 -15.33 9.91 -27.69
CA THR A 150 -15.01 9.84 -29.12
C THR A 150 -14.09 8.65 -29.45
N LYS A 151 -13.34 8.19 -28.44
CA LYS A 151 -12.55 6.95 -28.44
C LYS A 151 -12.98 6.04 -27.30
N GLN A 152 -12.98 4.75 -27.61
CA GLN A 152 -13.28 3.67 -26.69
C GLN A 152 -12.42 2.47 -27.08
N TRP A 153 -11.94 1.75 -26.07
CA TRP A 153 -11.30 0.45 -26.20
C TRP A 153 -12.13 -0.53 -25.38
N ASP A 154 -12.71 -1.52 -26.04
CA ASP A 154 -13.55 -2.52 -25.36
C ASP A 154 -12.72 -3.47 -24.49
N GLY A 155 -11.42 -3.60 -24.78
CA GLY A 155 -10.43 -4.13 -23.87
C GLY A 155 -9.10 -3.39 -24.02
N TYR A 156 -8.65 -2.73 -22.97
CA TYR A 156 -7.35 -2.07 -22.92
C TYR A 156 -6.54 -2.63 -21.76
N LEU A 157 -5.26 -2.92 -22.00
CA LEU A 157 -4.30 -3.26 -20.95
C LEU A 157 -2.95 -2.63 -21.24
N GLY A 158 -2.46 -1.83 -20.30
CA GLY A 158 -1.18 -1.15 -20.42
C GLY A 158 -0.91 -0.28 -19.20
N GLY A 159 0.25 0.36 -19.18
CA GLY A 159 0.63 1.16 -18.03
C GLY A 159 2.04 1.71 -18.08
N GLN A 160 2.49 2.19 -16.94
CA GLN A 160 3.81 2.74 -16.73
C GLN A 160 4.36 2.28 -15.38
N LEU A 161 5.66 2.01 -15.33
CA LEU A 161 6.43 1.87 -14.09
C LEU A 161 7.33 3.10 -13.98
N THR A 162 7.45 3.70 -12.81
CA THR A 162 8.33 4.85 -12.62
C THR A 162 9.12 4.77 -11.33
N ASP A 163 10.35 5.29 -11.38
CA ASP A 163 11.17 5.51 -10.18
C ASP A 163 10.75 6.73 -9.36
N TYR A 164 9.83 7.53 -9.91
CA TYR A 164 9.32 8.76 -9.38
C TYR A 164 10.42 9.77 -9.04
N GLY A 165 11.45 9.85 -9.89
CA GLY A 165 12.64 10.69 -9.70
C GLY A 165 12.36 12.20 -9.51
N THR A 166 11.22 12.69 -10.00
CA THR A 166 10.77 14.10 -9.86
C THR A 166 10.39 14.48 -8.43
N TRP A 167 10.15 13.52 -7.53
CA TRP A 167 9.77 13.81 -6.15
C TRP A 167 10.97 14.26 -5.32
N GLU A 168 10.99 15.52 -4.89
CA GLU A 168 12.16 16.14 -4.24
C GLU A 168 12.57 15.46 -2.93
N ASP A 169 11.62 15.16 -2.04
CA ASP A 169 11.92 14.52 -0.75
C ASP A 169 12.32 13.05 -0.96
N ALA A 170 13.60 12.74 -0.87
CA ALA A 170 14.12 11.40 -1.10
C ALA A 170 13.55 10.33 -0.14
N ARG A 171 13.17 10.71 1.09
CA ARG A 171 12.59 9.77 2.06
C ARG A 171 11.15 9.44 1.69
N GLN A 172 10.36 10.45 1.33
CA GLN A 172 9.01 10.25 0.83
C GLN A 172 9.03 9.48 -0.49
N ARG A 173 9.94 9.84 -1.41
CA ARG A 173 10.18 9.12 -2.67
C ARG A 173 10.44 7.63 -2.41
N ALA A 174 11.33 7.29 -1.48
CA ALA A 174 11.56 5.89 -1.10
C ALA A 174 10.32 5.21 -0.49
N ALA A 175 9.44 5.96 0.17
CA ALA A 175 8.22 5.45 0.77
C ALA A 175 7.17 5.00 -0.27
N PHE A 176 7.24 5.50 -1.50
CA PHE A 176 6.39 5.09 -2.62
C PHE A 176 6.69 3.68 -3.14
N PHE A 177 7.80 3.05 -2.75
CA PHE A 177 8.12 1.71 -3.25
C PHE A 177 7.03 0.69 -2.89
N GLY A 178 6.40 0.13 -3.92
CA GLY A 178 5.26 -0.79 -3.79
C GLY A 178 3.89 -0.11 -3.93
N MET A 179 3.84 1.18 -4.28
CA MET A 179 2.59 1.86 -4.57
C MET A 179 2.10 1.45 -5.96
N ASP A 180 0.90 0.89 -6.00
CA ASP A 180 0.27 0.44 -7.25
C ASP A 180 -1.01 1.24 -7.47
N TYR A 181 -1.06 1.97 -8.56
CA TYR A 181 -2.26 2.61 -9.08
C TYR A 181 -2.79 1.76 -10.22
N SER A 182 -4.09 1.49 -10.22
CA SER A 182 -4.76 0.92 -11.37
C SER A 182 -6.10 1.58 -11.62
N SER A 183 -6.51 1.66 -12.89
CA SER A 183 -7.77 2.30 -13.23
C SER A 183 -8.33 1.85 -14.57
N ASN A 184 -9.52 2.33 -14.91
CA ASN A 184 -9.98 2.45 -16.30
C ASN A 184 -10.31 3.91 -16.67
N ILE A 185 -9.82 4.85 -15.88
CA ILE A 185 -10.06 6.28 -16.05
C ILE A 185 -9.21 6.80 -17.22
N ASP A 186 -9.76 7.69 -18.04
CA ASP A 186 -9.04 8.27 -19.16
C ASP A 186 -7.87 9.15 -18.69
N ALA A 187 -8.16 10.16 -17.87
CA ALA A 187 -7.17 11.06 -17.29
C ALA A 187 -7.13 10.93 -15.75
N GLY A 188 -5.96 10.66 -15.18
CA GLY A 188 -5.75 10.50 -13.74
C GLY A 188 -4.45 11.17 -13.31
N SER A 189 -4.41 11.86 -12.16
CA SER A 189 -3.19 12.54 -11.68
C SER A 189 -2.25 11.47 -11.19
N ILE A 190 -1.39 11.05 -12.11
CA ILE A 190 -0.52 9.91 -11.94
C ILE A 190 0.92 10.42 -12.02
N PRO A 191 1.77 9.97 -11.09
CA PRO A 191 1.41 9.19 -9.89
C PRO A 191 0.62 10.04 -8.87
N PRO A 192 0.00 9.41 -7.85
CA PRO A 192 -0.80 10.11 -6.86
C PRO A 192 -0.03 11.27 -6.20
N GLN A 193 -0.65 12.44 -6.11
CA GLN A 193 -0.01 13.61 -5.52
C GLN A 193 -0.08 13.54 -3.99
N ILE A 194 0.96 13.99 -3.30
CA ILE A 194 0.88 14.29 -1.86
C ILE A 194 0.65 15.78 -1.70
N VAL A 195 -0.48 16.14 -1.10
CA VAL A 195 -0.83 17.52 -0.79
C VAL A 195 -1.15 17.64 0.69
N LYS A 196 -1.21 18.87 1.20
CA LYS A 196 -1.65 19.14 2.58
C LYS A 196 -3.13 19.47 2.61
N ASP A 197 -3.84 18.94 3.60
CA ASP A 197 -5.21 19.35 3.91
C ASP A 197 -5.26 20.70 4.64
N SER A 198 -6.46 21.17 4.96
CA SER A 198 -6.67 22.44 5.67
C SER A 198 -6.09 22.47 7.09
N ALA A 199 -5.78 21.31 7.68
CA ALA A 199 -5.11 21.18 8.96
C ALA A 199 -3.57 21.02 8.81
N GLY A 200 -3.05 21.06 7.58
CA GLY A 200 -1.64 20.91 7.26
C GLY A 200 -1.16 19.46 7.24
N ALA A 201 -2.05 18.47 7.33
CA ALA A 201 -1.70 17.05 7.30
C ALA A 201 -1.58 16.55 5.86
N GLU A 202 -0.62 15.67 5.60
CA GLU A 202 -0.42 15.07 4.28
C GLU A 202 -1.57 14.12 3.92
N MET A 203 -2.05 14.22 2.69
CA MET A 203 -3.06 13.36 2.10
C MET A 203 -2.68 12.99 0.66
N ILE A 204 -3.12 11.82 0.20
CA ILE A 204 -3.03 11.49 -1.22
C ILE A 204 -4.18 12.23 -1.92
N PHE A 205 -3.87 12.84 -3.06
CA PHE A 205 -4.85 13.48 -3.92
C PHE A 205 -4.77 12.90 -5.33
N LEU A 206 -5.93 12.52 -5.84
CA LEU A 206 -6.15 12.06 -7.20
C LEU A 206 -7.16 12.96 -7.88
N GLU A 207 -6.73 13.70 -8.89
CA GLU A 207 -7.62 14.31 -9.87
C GLU A 207 -7.91 13.27 -10.95
N LEU A 208 -9.17 13.07 -11.28
CA LEU A 208 -9.65 12.04 -12.21
C LEU A 208 -10.63 12.68 -13.19
N ALA A 209 -10.58 12.31 -14.46
CA ALA A 209 -11.52 12.79 -15.47
C ALA A 209 -11.82 11.70 -16.50
N ASN A 210 -13.07 11.63 -16.93
CA ASN A 210 -13.49 10.69 -17.97
C ASN A 210 -14.75 11.16 -18.71
N SER A 211 -15.03 10.64 -19.89
CA SER A 211 -16.33 10.81 -20.56
C SER A 211 -17.48 10.25 -19.72
N HIS A 212 -18.66 10.85 -19.84
CA HIS A 212 -19.85 10.43 -19.08
C HIS A 212 -20.50 9.19 -19.70
N PHE A 213 -20.56 9.16 -21.04
CA PHE A 213 -21.09 8.04 -21.80
C PHE A 213 -20.01 7.37 -22.64
N GLN A 214 -20.21 6.06 -22.86
CA GLN A 214 -19.47 5.27 -23.83
C GLN A 214 -19.65 5.81 -25.25
N LYS A 215 -18.74 5.45 -26.16
CA LYS A 215 -18.88 5.77 -27.58
C LYS A 215 -20.02 4.97 -28.21
N THR A 216 -20.16 3.70 -27.83
CA THR A 216 -21.14 2.80 -28.44
C THR A 216 -21.69 1.81 -27.41
N PRO A 217 -23.00 1.87 -27.08
CA PRO A 217 -23.95 2.92 -27.46
C PRO A 217 -23.75 4.19 -26.62
N ALA A 218 -23.95 5.36 -27.24
CA ALA A 218 -23.76 6.69 -26.63
C ALA A 218 -24.70 7.02 -25.45
N THR A 219 -25.56 6.08 -25.06
CA THR A 219 -26.47 6.16 -23.93
C THR A 219 -25.97 5.37 -22.71
N THR A 220 -24.95 4.51 -22.87
CA THR A 220 -24.42 3.73 -21.75
C THR A 220 -23.49 4.58 -20.91
N VAL A 221 -23.85 4.76 -19.64
CA VAL A 221 -23.01 5.48 -18.68
C VAL A 221 -21.70 4.73 -18.48
N PHE A 222 -20.58 5.42 -18.69
CA PHE A 222 -19.27 4.88 -18.37
C PHE A 222 -19.10 4.82 -16.85
N LYS A 223 -18.66 3.67 -16.33
CA LYS A 223 -18.37 3.45 -14.91
C LYS A 223 -16.87 3.35 -14.69
N GLY A 224 -16.33 4.41 -14.13
CA GLY A 224 -14.93 4.49 -13.74
C GLY A 224 -14.62 3.72 -12.47
N GLN A 225 -13.40 3.18 -12.43
CA GLN A 225 -12.80 2.54 -11.27
C GLN A 225 -11.35 3.00 -11.12
N VAL A 226 -10.91 3.12 -9.88
CA VAL A 226 -9.53 3.39 -9.48
C VAL A 226 -9.21 2.50 -8.28
N SER A 227 -8.02 1.94 -8.24
CA SER A 227 -7.48 1.25 -7.08
C SER A 227 -6.09 1.79 -6.77
N VAL A 228 -5.83 2.11 -5.50
CA VAL A 228 -4.51 2.57 -5.04
C VAL A 228 -4.05 1.71 -3.88
N VAL A 229 -2.97 0.96 -4.08
CA VAL A 229 -2.23 0.24 -3.04
C VAL A 229 -1.27 1.22 -2.36
N ILE A 230 -1.42 1.41 -1.06
CA ILE A 230 -0.62 2.32 -0.23
C ILE A 230 0.27 1.47 0.70
N PRO A 231 1.59 1.39 0.45
CA PRO A 231 2.50 0.55 1.22
C PRO A 231 2.56 0.92 2.70
N ASN A 232 2.79 -0.07 3.58
CA ASN A 232 3.02 0.18 5.01
C ASN A 232 4.18 1.15 5.28
N ASN A 233 5.18 1.21 4.39
CA ASN A 233 6.29 2.18 4.51
C ASN A 233 5.80 3.62 4.27
N PHE A 234 4.96 3.82 3.26
CA PHE A 234 4.29 5.10 3.01
C PHE A 234 3.44 5.54 4.21
N LEU A 235 2.60 4.64 4.73
CA LEU A 235 1.75 4.93 5.89
C LEU A 235 2.57 5.37 7.11
N LYS A 236 3.75 4.77 7.33
CA LYS A 236 4.64 5.13 8.44
C LYS A 236 5.33 6.48 8.25
N LEU A 237 5.86 6.74 7.05
CA LEU A 237 6.73 7.89 6.80
C LEU A 237 5.94 9.15 6.48
N VAL A 238 4.88 9.04 5.69
CA VAL A 238 4.06 10.16 5.21
C VAL A 238 2.88 10.39 6.16
N TYR A 239 2.10 9.35 6.46
CA TYR A 239 0.94 9.49 7.36
C TYR A 239 1.27 9.36 8.85
N GLU A 240 2.54 9.14 9.19
CA GLU A 240 3.01 8.95 10.57
C GLU A 240 2.30 7.82 11.35
N ILE A 241 1.79 6.81 10.64
CA ILE A 241 1.12 5.64 11.21
C ILE A 241 2.21 4.66 11.67
N ASP A 242 2.60 4.71 12.94
CA ASP A 242 3.72 3.93 13.47
C ASP A 242 3.43 2.43 13.68
N ASP A 243 2.17 2.00 13.50
CA ASP A 243 1.70 0.62 13.59
C ASP A 243 0.67 0.27 12.49
N PRO A 244 1.05 0.28 11.21
CA PRO A 244 0.08 0.14 10.12
C PRO A 244 -0.62 -1.22 10.12
N ALA A 245 0.03 -2.27 10.65
CA ALA A 245 -0.58 -3.60 10.81
C ALA A 245 -1.74 -3.64 11.82
N SER A 246 -1.95 -2.58 12.62
CA SER A 246 -3.14 -2.45 13.48
C SER A 246 -4.21 -1.55 12.89
N LEU A 247 -4.02 -1.01 11.68
CA LEU A 247 -5.11 -0.33 10.98
C LEU A 247 -6.21 -1.33 10.66
N THR A 248 -7.44 -0.85 10.77
CA THR A 248 -8.58 -1.47 10.09
C THR A 248 -8.95 -0.58 8.91
N THR A 249 -10.04 -0.90 8.22
CA THR A 249 -10.61 -0.03 7.18
C THR A 249 -10.97 1.38 7.66
N ALA A 250 -11.03 1.65 8.97
CA ALA A 250 -11.22 2.99 9.53
C ALA A 250 -9.90 3.80 9.68
N GLY A 251 -8.78 3.22 9.26
CA GLY A 251 -7.44 3.80 9.35
C GLY A 251 -7.15 4.87 8.30
N LEU A 252 -7.89 4.85 7.21
CA LEU A 252 -7.92 5.87 6.17
C LEU A 252 -9.32 6.45 6.10
N ASP A 253 -9.42 7.69 5.64
CA ASP A 253 -10.69 8.41 5.49
C ASP A 253 -10.76 9.01 4.08
N PRO A 254 -11.15 8.19 3.08
CA PRO A 254 -11.21 8.63 1.70
C PRO A 254 -12.46 9.48 1.45
N GLU A 255 -12.25 10.63 0.80
CA GLU A 255 -13.28 11.56 0.37
C GLU A 255 -13.37 11.53 -1.16
N ILE A 256 -14.58 11.37 -1.70
CA ILE A 256 -14.89 11.67 -3.10
C ILE A 256 -15.64 13.00 -3.16
N SER A 257 -15.17 13.95 -3.96
CA SER A 257 -15.87 15.21 -4.23
C SER A 257 -15.98 15.50 -5.73
N GLY A 258 -17.05 16.20 -6.14
CA GLY A 258 -17.42 16.49 -7.53
C GLY A 258 -18.86 16.07 -7.89
N LYS A 259 -19.32 16.35 -9.12
CA LYS A 259 -20.72 16.12 -9.59
C LYS A 259 -21.08 14.66 -9.92
N GLY A 260 -21.91 13.96 -9.13
CA GLY A 260 -22.38 12.55 -9.29
C GLY A 260 -21.87 11.53 -8.22
N GLY A 261 -22.18 10.23 -8.31
CA GLY A 261 -21.89 9.22 -7.27
C GLY A 261 -20.65 8.32 -7.45
N GLY A 262 -20.17 7.71 -6.36
CA GLY A 262 -19.10 6.72 -6.38
C GLY A 262 -19.02 6.02 -5.03
N THR A 263 -18.41 4.86 -4.99
CA THR A 263 -18.27 4.06 -3.76
C THR A 263 -16.80 3.86 -3.46
N VAL A 264 -16.39 4.05 -2.19
CA VAL A 264 -15.04 3.73 -1.73
C VAL A 264 -15.07 2.53 -0.80
N THR A 265 -14.13 1.63 -1.00
CA THR A 265 -13.82 0.54 -0.07
C THR A 265 -12.33 0.52 0.24
N ILE A 266 -11.99 0.16 1.47
CA ILE A 266 -10.60 -0.02 1.90
C ILE A 266 -10.40 -1.51 2.20
N VAL A 267 -9.32 -2.07 1.69
CA VAL A 267 -8.95 -3.48 1.87
C VAL A 267 -7.57 -3.54 2.51
N ASP A 268 -7.45 -4.35 3.57
CA ASP A 268 -6.15 -4.68 4.14
C ASP A 268 -5.54 -5.87 3.38
N THR A 269 -4.33 -5.69 2.89
CA THR A 269 -3.56 -6.72 2.16
C THR A 269 -2.44 -7.32 3.01
N GLY A 270 -2.33 -6.91 4.29
CA GLY A 270 -1.28 -7.28 5.23
C GLY A 270 -0.04 -6.37 5.11
N SER A 271 0.51 -6.21 3.91
CA SER A 271 1.69 -5.36 3.66
C SER A 271 1.35 -3.93 3.22
N ALA A 272 0.10 -3.67 2.89
CA ALA A 272 -0.41 -2.38 2.40
C ALA A 272 -1.91 -2.24 2.68
N LEU A 273 -2.42 -1.03 2.58
CA LEU A 273 -3.85 -0.78 2.44
C LEU A 273 -4.19 -0.46 0.99
N ARG A 274 -5.25 -1.06 0.46
CA ARG A 274 -5.76 -0.75 -0.88
C ARG A 274 -7.03 0.07 -0.77
N VAL A 275 -7.07 1.20 -1.47
CA VAL A 275 -8.26 2.05 -1.60
C VAL A 275 -8.86 1.81 -2.98
N ASP A 276 -10.03 1.17 -3.01
CA ASP A 276 -10.78 0.91 -4.23
C ASP A 276 -11.92 1.92 -4.35
N VAL A 277 -11.97 2.63 -5.46
CA VAL A 277 -13.03 3.55 -5.83
C VAL A 277 -13.73 2.98 -7.05
N ALA A 278 -15.04 2.78 -6.97
CA ALA A 278 -15.84 2.17 -8.03
C ALA A 278 -17.09 2.99 -8.34
N ASN A 279 -17.72 2.67 -9.47
CA ASN A 279 -18.97 3.27 -9.94
C ASN A 279 -18.86 4.80 -10.10
N LEU A 280 -17.71 5.31 -10.56
CA LEU A 280 -17.54 6.73 -10.88
C LEU A 280 -18.27 7.06 -12.19
N THR A 281 -19.27 7.94 -12.20
CA THR A 281 -20.16 8.20 -13.36
C THR A 281 -20.11 9.65 -13.92
N PHE A 282 -18.99 10.25 -14.34
CA PHE A 282 -18.94 11.72 -14.68
C PHE A 282 -17.59 12.26 -15.20
N SER A 283 -17.63 13.53 -15.66
CA SER A 283 -16.53 14.31 -16.29
C SER A 283 -15.28 14.57 -15.44
N GLN A 284 -15.39 14.89 -14.14
CA GLN A 284 -14.25 15.27 -13.29
C GLN A 284 -14.45 14.88 -11.82
N ARG A 285 -13.39 14.45 -11.13
CA ARG A 285 -13.38 14.04 -9.73
C ARG A 285 -12.10 14.27 -8.99
N ASN A 286 -12.30 14.46 -7.69
CA ASN A 286 -11.25 14.48 -6.71
C ASN A 286 -11.46 13.30 -5.76
N VAL A 287 -10.44 12.45 -5.65
CA VAL A 287 -10.34 11.48 -4.56
C VAL A 287 -9.22 11.94 -3.65
N LYS A 288 -9.56 12.22 -2.40
CA LYS A 288 -8.58 12.49 -1.35
C LYS A 288 -8.54 11.30 -0.43
N VAL A 289 -7.36 10.82 -0.07
CA VAL A 289 -7.21 9.78 0.95
C VAL A 289 -6.55 10.43 2.15
N HIS A 290 -7.34 10.70 3.18
CA HIS A 290 -6.82 11.25 4.43
C HIS A 290 -6.36 10.11 5.34
N ARG A 291 -5.46 10.46 6.27
CA ARG A 291 -5.27 9.67 7.46
C ARG A 291 -6.54 9.72 8.31
N GLY A 292 -7.11 8.55 8.59
CA GLY A 292 -8.29 8.43 9.44
C GLY A 292 -7.99 8.57 10.93
N ASN A 293 -8.92 8.13 11.76
CA ASN A 293 -8.72 8.12 13.20
C ASN A 293 -7.78 6.97 13.62
N ILE A 294 -6.52 7.31 13.88
CA ILE A 294 -5.49 6.36 14.31
C ILE A 294 -5.23 6.35 15.83
N LYS A 295 -6.17 6.86 16.64
CA LYS A 295 -6.08 6.77 18.10
C LYS A 295 -6.50 5.37 18.58
N PRO A 296 -5.88 4.83 19.64
CA PRO A 296 -6.26 3.54 20.20
C PRO A 296 -7.74 3.48 20.62
N GLY A 297 -8.29 2.28 20.63
CA GLY A 297 -9.60 2.04 21.25
C GLY A 297 -9.61 2.30 22.77
N LYS A 298 -10.80 2.26 23.37
CA LYS A 298 -10.92 2.25 24.83
C LYS A 298 -10.45 0.91 25.41
N PRO A 299 -9.86 0.87 26.61
CA PRO A 299 -9.61 -0.38 27.33
C PRO A 299 -10.90 -1.19 27.53
N GLY A 300 -10.80 -2.52 27.49
CA GLY A 300 -11.92 -3.43 27.71
C GLY A 300 -12.00 -3.93 29.15
N LYS A 301 -13.16 -4.47 29.56
CA LYS A 301 -13.35 -5.19 30.83
C LYS A 301 -12.69 -4.53 32.07
N LEU A 302 -12.92 -3.22 32.25
CA LEU A 302 -12.37 -2.50 33.40
C LEU A 302 -13.03 -3.01 34.69
N SER A 303 -12.20 -3.44 35.64
CA SER A 303 -12.59 -3.79 37.00
C SER A 303 -11.77 -2.98 38.01
N ALA A 304 -12.31 -2.86 39.21
CA ALA A 304 -11.68 -2.11 40.29
C ALA A 304 -11.73 -2.93 41.58
N ASP A 305 -10.62 -2.94 42.30
CA ASP A 305 -10.46 -3.62 43.57
C ASP A 305 -9.85 -2.64 44.59
N ARG A 306 -10.66 -2.22 45.56
CA ARG A 306 -10.26 -1.26 46.59
C ARG A 306 -9.40 -1.98 47.63
N LYS A 307 -8.08 -1.82 47.50
CA LYS A 307 -7.09 -2.51 48.34
C LYS A 307 -7.15 -2.02 49.78
N ASN A 308 -7.16 -0.71 49.98
CA ASN A 308 -7.31 -0.08 51.29
C ASN A 308 -7.99 1.30 51.15
N ALA A 309 -8.10 2.04 52.26
CA ALA A 309 -8.74 3.35 52.30
C ALA A 309 -8.16 4.34 51.28
N SER A 310 -6.84 4.28 51.01
CA SER A 310 -6.14 5.23 50.14
C SER A 310 -5.74 4.69 48.76
N ALA A 311 -6.06 3.44 48.44
CA ALA A 311 -5.64 2.80 47.20
C ALA A 311 -6.69 1.92 46.53
N VAL A 312 -6.76 1.99 45.20
CA VAL A 312 -7.54 1.09 44.34
C VAL A 312 -6.65 0.50 43.25
N LYS A 313 -6.77 -0.81 43.01
CA LYS A 313 -6.18 -1.48 41.85
C LYS A 313 -7.22 -1.56 40.73
N LEU A 314 -6.91 -0.98 39.59
CA LEU A 314 -7.69 -1.07 38.37
C LEU A 314 -7.07 -2.14 37.46
N SER A 315 -7.86 -3.11 37.02
CA SER A 315 -7.44 -4.13 36.06
C SER A 315 -8.31 -4.06 34.81
N TYR A 316 -7.74 -4.23 33.63
CA TYR A 316 -8.47 -4.07 32.37
C TYR A 316 -7.82 -4.88 31.25
N ASN A 317 -8.57 -5.18 30.20
CA ASN A 317 -8.01 -5.73 28.97
C ASN A 317 -7.25 -4.62 28.23
N ARG A 318 -6.16 -5.03 27.56
CA ARG A 318 -5.39 -4.15 26.68
C ARG A 318 -6.33 -3.48 25.65
N ALA A 319 -6.16 -2.17 25.45
CA ALA A 319 -6.85 -1.51 24.34
C ALA A 319 -6.36 -2.07 23.00
N LYS A 320 -7.22 -2.02 21.98
CA LYS A 320 -6.80 -2.33 20.61
C LYS A 320 -6.05 -1.13 20.03
N ALA A 321 -4.86 -1.37 19.48
CA ALA A 321 -4.16 -0.39 18.67
C ALA A 321 -4.96 -0.13 17.38
N ARG A 322 -4.69 1.01 16.74
CA ARG A 322 -5.37 1.43 15.51
C ARG A 322 -4.44 2.35 14.73
N GLY A 323 -3.41 1.80 14.11
CA GLY A 323 -2.42 2.62 13.40
C GLY A 323 -1.35 3.28 14.27
N SER A 324 -1.59 3.43 15.58
CA SER A 324 -0.56 3.91 16.50
C SER A 324 -0.31 2.98 17.69
N LYS A 325 0.98 2.77 18.01
CA LYS A 325 1.41 1.88 19.09
C LYS A 325 0.95 2.43 20.44
N ILE A 326 0.36 1.55 21.25
CA ILE A 326 0.01 1.89 22.64
C ILE A 326 1.31 1.99 23.46
N LYS A 327 1.60 3.20 23.94
CA LYS A 327 2.75 3.52 24.79
C LYS A 327 2.47 3.32 26.29
N GLY A 328 1.19 3.25 26.66
CA GLY A 328 0.77 3.03 28.04
C GLY A 328 -0.67 3.46 28.26
N TYR A 329 -1.02 3.67 29.53
CA TYR A 329 -2.34 4.01 30.00
C TYR A 329 -2.28 5.20 30.96
N THR A 330 -3.41 5.89 31.09
CA THR A 330 -3.66 6.88 32.12
C THR A 330 -4.93 6.48 32.85
N ALA A 331 -4.85 6.36 34.17
CA ALA A 331 -5.98 6.19 35.06
C ALA A 331 -6.23 7.48 35.82
N THR A 332 -7.50 7.87 35.96
CA THR A 332 -7.92 9.02 36.77
C THR A 332 -9.09 8.62 37.64
N CYS A 333 -9.00 8.83 38.95
CA CYS A 333 -10.10 8.64 39.90
C CYS A 333 -10.55 9.99 40.45
N ILE A 334 -11.85 10.26 40.36
CA ILE A 334 -12.47 11.53 40.74
C ILE A 334 -13.47 11.24 41.86
N ALA A 335 -13.36 11.94 42.99
CA ALA A 335 -14.32 11.80 44.09
C ALA A 335 -15.73 12.16 43.61
N LYS A 336 -16.72 11.34 43.94
CA LYS A 336 -18.11 11.55 43.51
C LYS A 336 -18.83 12.64 44.30
N LYS A 337 -18.44 12.84 45.56
CA LYS A 337 -19.08 13.76 46.52
C LYS A 337 -18.00 14.47 47.34
N GLY A 338 -18.34 15.63 47.91
CA GLY A 338 -17.44 16.44 48.71
C GLY A 338 -16.47 17.29 47.87
N PRO A 339 -15.38 17.79 48.48
CA PRO A 339 -14.36 18.57 47.78
C PRO A 339 -13.81 17.82 46.56
N LYS A 340 -13.53 18.56 45.48
CA LYS A 340 -13.01 17.99 44.23
C LYS A 340 -11.63 17.36 44.47
N HIS A 341 -11.61 16.04 44.65
CA HIS A 341 -10.38 15.25 44.72
C HIS A 341 -10.17 14.46 43.44
N VAL A 342 -9.02 14.65 42.80
CA VAL A 342 -8.67 13.98 41.54
C VAL A 342 -7.27 13.41 41.64
N VAL A 343 -7.14 12.11 41.45
CA VAL A 343 -5.84 11.43 41.36
C VAL A 343 -5.65 10.90 39.96
N THR A 344 -4.49 11.14 39.36
CA THR A 344 -4.12 10.62 38.04
C THR A 344 -2.80 9.86 38.09
N VAL A 345 -2.77 8.68 37.49
CA VAL A 345 -1.60 7.80 37.44
C VAL A 345 -1.38 7.33 36.00
N ASN A 346 -0.12 7.23 35.60
CA ASN A 346 0.30 6.67 34.32
C ASN A 346 0.95 5.31 34.54
N ASP A 347 0.58 4.35 33.71
CA ASP A 347 1.17 3.00 33.71
C ASP A 347 1.52 2.57 32.29
N LYS A 348 2.38 1.57 32.13
CA LYS A 348 2.68 0.90 30.85
C LYS A 348 1.87 -0.37 30.67
N ARG A 349 1.47 -1.04 31.77
CA ARG A 349 0.76 -2.32 31.75
C ARG A 349 -0.75 -2.13 31.91
N PRO A 350 -1.58 -3.11 31.49
CA PRO A 350 -3.03 -3.01 31.60
C PRO A 350 -3.55 -3.31 33.02
N SER A 351 -2.86 -2.77 34.02
CA SER A 351 -3.17 -2.84 35.45
C SER A 351 -2.58 -1.58 36.05
N THR A 352 -3.34 -0.86 36.86
CA THR A 352 -2.89 0.41 37.45
C THR A 352 -3.35 0.52 38.89
N THR A 353 -2.41 0.77 39.80
CA THR A 353 -2.74 1.08 41.19
C THR A 353 -2.79 2.59 41.36
N VAL A 354 -3.94 3.12 41.80
CA VAL A 354 -4.13 4.54 42.12
C VAL A 354 -4.09 4.70 43.63
N THR A 355 -3.12 5.47 44.13
CA THR A 355 -2.90 5.75 45.56
C THR A 355 -3.22 7.21 45.91
N GLY A 356 -3.29 7.56 47.19
CA GLY A 356 -3.64 8.93 47.62
C GLY A 356 -5.14 9.25 47.55
N LEU A 357 -5.98 8.21 47.58
CA LEU A 357 -7.43 8.39 47.75
C LEU A 357 -7.76 8.74 49.20
N HIS A 358 -8.86 9.46 49.42
CA HIS A 358 -9.39 9.69 50.75
C HIS A 358 -10.20 8.47 51.21
N ALA A 359 -10.08 8.16 52.51
CA ALA A 359 -10.92 7.18 53.19
C ALA A 359 -12.40 7.55 53.08
N ASN A 360 -13.28 6.56 53.20
CA ASN A 360 -14.74 6.76 53.21
C ASN A 360 -15.31 7.51 51.98
N THR A 361 -14.54 7.61 50.89
CA THR A 361 -14.92 8.36 49.69
C THR A 361 -15.15 7.43 48.50
N GLU A 362 -16.28 7.61 47.83
CA GLU A 362 -16.59 6.96 46.55
C GLU A 362 -15.91 7.69 45.39
N TYR A 363 -15.42 6.90 44.43
CA TYR A 363 -14.74 7.44 43.25
C TYR A 363 -15.41 6.97 41.96
N THR A 364 -15.36 7.81 40.93
CA THR A 364 -15.48 7.39 39.54
C THR A 364 -14.07 7.30 38.97
N CYS A 365 -13.62 6.09 38.68
CA CYS A 365 -12.33 5.86 38.06
C CYS A 365 -12.51 5.65 36.55
N LYS A 366 -11.58 6.20 35.77
CA LYS A 366 -11.55 6.06 34.32
C LYS A 366 -10.15 5.75 33.83
N VAL A 367 -10.05 4.90 32.80
CA VAL A 367 -8.77 4.50 32.19
C VAL A 367 -8.84 4.67 30.68
N ARG A 368 -7.77 5.18 30.06
CA ARG A 368 -7.61 5.23 28.60
C ARG A 368 -6.20 4.84 28.17
N ALA A 369 -6.06 4.36 26.95
CA ALA A 369 -4.77 4.11 26.33
C ALA A 369 -4.16 5.42 25.77
N ARG A 370 -2.82 5.46 25.71
CA ARG A 370 -2.01 6.55 25.15
C ARG A 370 -1.15 6.05 23.99
N SER A 371 -0.96 6.87 22.96
CA SER A 371 -0.15 6.56 21.77
C SER A 371 0.54 7.81 21.21
N LYS A 372 1.32 7.69 20.13
CA LYS A 372 1.88 8.86 19.41
C LYS A 372 0.75 9.72 18.83
N ALA A 373 -0.28 9.10 18.25
CA ALA A 373 -1.45 9.76 17.70
C ALA A 373 -2.38 10.42 18.74
N GLY A 374 -2.09 10.25 20.03
CA GLY A 374 -2.86 10.77 21.13
C GLY A 374 -3.58 9.70 21.93
N ASN A 375 -4.62 10.11 22.64
CA ASN A 375 -5.29 9.28 23.65
C ASN A 375 -6.54 8.60 23.09
N GLY A 376 -6.75 7.34 23.47
CA GLY A 376 -7.98 6.61 23.17
C GLY A 376 -9.16 7.02 24.04
N GLY A 377 -10.29 6.36 23.82
CA GLY A 377 -11.51 6.55 24.61
C GLY A 377 -11.38 6.10 26.07
N TRP A 378 -12.18 6.69 26.95
CA TRP A 378 -12.23 6.34 28.38
C TRP A 378 -13.11 5.10 28.63
N ALA A 379 -12.58 4.09 29.32
CA ALA A 379 -13.35 3.13 30.10
C ALA A 379 -13.62 3.74 31.49
N LYS A 380 -14.81 3.52 32.07
CA LYS A 380 -15.22 4.11 33.36
C LYS A 380 -15.78 3.03 34.28
N ILE A 381 -15.54 3.17 35.58
CA ILE A 381 -16.10 2.31 36.63
C ILE A 381 -16.34 3.12 37.91
N SER A 382 -17.40 2.77 38.64
CA SER A 382 -17.65 3.29 39.98
C SER A 382 -16.92 2.43 41.02
N VAL A 383 -16.25 3.07 41.96
CA VAL A 383 -15.54 2.41 43.07
C VAL A 383 -16.20 2.82 44.37
N ALA A 384 -16.69 1.83 45.11
CA ALA A 384 -17.30 2.06 46.42
C ALA A 384 -16.28 2.61 47.43
N LYS A 385 -16.80 3.29 48.45
CA LYS A 385 -16.01 3.70 49.61
C LYS A 385 -15.50 2.47 50.38
N LYS A 386 -14.32 2.58 50.96
CA LYS A 386 -13.79 1.62 51.93
C LYS A 386 -13.43 2.39 53.20
N PRO A 387 -13.81 1.89 54.39
CA PRO A 387 -13.46 2.50 55.67
C PRO A 387 -11.96 2.73 55.80
#